data_AF-A0A168M2T4-F1
#
_entry.id   AF-A0A168M2T4-F1
#
_cell.length_a   1.000
_cell.length_b   1.000
_cell.length_c   1.000
_cell.angle_alpha   90.00
_cell.angle_beta   90.00
_cell.angle_gamma   90.00
#
_symmetry.space_group_name_H-M   'P 1'
#
loop_
_entity.id
_entity.type
_entity.pdbx_description
1 polymer ?
#
loop_
_entity_poly.entity_id
_entity_poly.type
_entity_poly.pdbx_seq_one_letter_code
_entity_poly.pdbx_strand_id
1 'polypeptide(L)'
;MNIDIKVLSSKLEQYTHKLILKNEKCTKINLVKLLLSGMKSFHSNVLYVGDASDLTNLQPTNYPINLLCINYHKASAYSKNSNIILIDTDKNKYTIFNEIQDIIFKLKNIDIYIWKNY
;
A
#
# COMPACT_ATOMS: atom_id res chain seq x y z
N MET A 1 5.25 -13.05 8.78
CA MET A 1 5.23 -13.31 7.33
C MET A 1 4.95 -12.02 6.58
N ASN A 2 5.66 -11.80 5.47
CA ASN A 2 5.61 -10.54 4.71
C ASN A 2 5.11 -10.81 3.29
N ILE A 3 4.17 -9.99 2.83
CA ILE A 3 3.60 -10.05 1.48
C ILE A 3 4.39 -9.11 0.57
N ASP A 4 4.63 -9.50 -0.67
CA ASP A 4 5.23 -8.60 -1.66
C ASP A 4 4.18 -7.62 -2.21
N ILE A 5 4.53 -6.34 -2.36
CA ILE A 5 3.63 -5.32 -2.90
C ILE A 5 3.15 -5.66 -4.31
N LYS A 6 3.94 -6.40 -5.10
CA LYS A 6 3.52 -6.90 -6.41
C LYS A 6 2.37 -7.90 -6.28
N VAL A 7 2.44 -8.79 -5.28
CA VAL A 7 1.37 -9.78 -4.98
C VAL A 7 0.13 -9.07 -4.46
N LEU A 8 0.29 -8.05 -3.62
CA LEU A 8 -0.86 -7.25 -3.21
C LEU A 8 -1.50 -6.53 -4.39
N SER A 9 -0.71 -5.92 -5.27
CA SER A 9 -1.21 -5.23 -6.46
C SER A 9 -2.01 -6.16 -7.37
N SER A 10 -1.57 -7.40 -7.59
CA SER A 10 -2.33 -8.36 -8.42
C SER A 10 -3.65 -8.80 -7.77
N LYS A 11 -3.83 -8.63 -6.45
CA LYS A 11 -5.14 -8.84 -5.80
C LYS A 11 -6.08 -7.64 -5.92
N LEU A 12 -5.61 -6.53 -6.48
CA LEU A 12 -6.39 -5.31 -6.70
C LEU A 12 -6.83 -5.15 -8.15
N GLU A 13 -6.80 -6.21 -8.95
CA GLU A 13 -7.26 -6.23 -10.35
C GLU A 13 -8.73 -5.80 -10.52
N GLN A 14 -9.56 -5.96 -9.48
CA GLN A 14 -10.94 -5.44 -9.47
C GLN A 14 -11.02 -3.91 -9.52
N TYR A 15 -9.92 -3.22 -9.20
CA TYR A 15 -9.77 -1.77 -9.30
C TYR A 15 -8.95 -1.41 -10.53
N THR A 16 -9.31 -0.31 -11.18
CA THR A 16 -8.39 0.37 -12.09
C THR A 16 -7.20 0.84 -11.27
N HIS A 17 -6.07 0.14 -11.38
CA HIS A 17 -4.91 0.38 -10.54
C HIS A 17 -3.61 0.48 -11.33
N LYS A 18 -2.64 1.16 -10.74
CA LYS A 18 -1.28 1.31 -11.28
C LYS A 18 -0.27 1.12 -10.16
N LEU A 19 0.68 0.21 -10.37
CA LEU A 19 1.82 0.03 -9.49
C LEU A 19 3.02 0.86 -9.99
N ILE A 20 3.61 1.64 -9.09
CA ILE A 20 4.84 2.39 -9.30
C ILE A 20 5.86 1.87 -8.30
N LEU A 21 6.95 1.26 -8.79
CA LEU A 21 8.06 0.81 -7.95
C LEU A 21 9.24 1.75 -8.13
N LYS A 22 9.59 2.50 -7.09
CA LYS A 22 10.81 3.33 -7.08
C LYS A 22 11.87 2.78 -6.14
N ASN A 23 11.53 1.80 -5.29
CA ASN A 23 12.46 1.17 -4.38
C ASN A 23 12.20 -0.34 -4.25
N GLU A 24 13.01 -1.13 -4.96
CA GLU A 24 12.93 -2.60 -4.94
C GLU A 24 13.36 -3.24 -3.61
N LYS A 25 14.07 -2.50 -2.74
CA LYS A 25 14.47 -2.98 -1.41
C LYS A 25 13.34 -2.90 -0.39
N CYS A 26 12.25 -2.18 -0.69
CA CYS A 26 11.13 -1.95 0.21
C CYS A 26 9.81 -2.56 -0.32
N THR A 27 9.84 -3.74 -0.95
CA THR A 27 8.61 -4.33 -1.52
C THR A 27 7.78 -5.11 -0.52
N LYS A 28 8.31 -5.41 0.66
CA LYS A 28 7.62 -6.25 1.65
C LYS A 28 6.59 -5.44 2.44
N ILE A 29 5.47 -6.08 2.77
CA ILE A 29 4.35 -5.52 3.53
C ILE A 29 3.94 -6.54 4.59
N ASN A 30 3.89 -6.13 5.85
CA ASN A 30 3.42 -6.94 6.95
C ASN A 30 2.30 -6.28 7.76
N LEU A 31 2.08 -4.99 7.55
CA LEU A 31 1.11 -4.19 8.28
C LEU A 31 0.47 -3.16 7.35
N VAL A 32 -0.78 -2.82 7.63
CA VAL A 32 -1.52 -1.76 6.95
C VAL A 32 -1.86 -0.70 7.98
N LYS A 33 -1.64 0.57 7.64
CA LYS A 33 -2.08 1.71 8.44
C LYS A 33 -2.83 2.69 7.55
N LEU A 34 -3.77 3.43 8.14
CA LEU A 34 -4.29 4.63 7.51
C LEU A 34 -3.20 5.69 7.49
N LEU A 35 -3.08 6.38 6.36
CA LEU A 35 -2.26 7.56 6.25
C LEU A 35 -2.98 8.72 6.92
N LEU A 36 -2.36 9.30 7.94
CA LEU A 36 -2.92 10.44 8.66
C LEU A 36 -2.31 11.73 8.14
N SER A 37 -3.11 12.80 8.12
CA SER A 37 -2.63 14.14 7.76
C SER A 37 -1.48 14.56 8.68
N GLY A 38 -0.40 15.09 8.08
CA GLY A 38 0.77 15.56 8.81
C GLY A 38 1.66 14.47 9.40
N MET A 39 1.47 13.20 9.04
CA MET A 39 2.34 12.10 9.47
C MET A 39 3.78 12.32 8.99
N LYS A 40 4.74 12.27 9.93
CA LYS A 40 6.17 12.53 9.66
C LYS A 40 7.06 11.29 9.78
N SER A 41 6.54 10.21 10.35
CA SER A 41 7.31 9.01 10.66
C SER A 41 6.70 7.81 9.99
N PHE A 42 7.53 7.07 9.28
CA PHE A 42 7.14 5.88 8.53
C PHE A 42 8.01 4.70 8.94
N HIS A 43 7.40 3.54 8.94
CA HIS A 43 8.05 2.28 9.25
C HIS A 43 8.20 1.44 7.98
N SER A 44 9.33 0.72 7.91
CA SER A 44 9.54 -0.29 6.90
C SER A 44 8.46 -1.37 6.98
N ASN A 45 8.17 -1.98 5.84
CA ASN A 45 7.19 -3.05 5.70
C ASN A 45 5.74 -2.67 6.04
N VAL A 46 5.41 -1.38 6.16
CA VAL A 46 4.04 -0.91 6.37
C VAL A 46 3.51 -0.31 5.08
N LEU A 47 2.30 -0.72 4.68
CA LEU A 47 1.53 -0.05 3.64
C LEU A 47 0.65 1.02 4.27
N TYR A 48 0.81 2.27 3.83
CA TYR A 48 -0.04 3.38 4.28
C TYR A 48 -1.12 3.66 3.23
N VAL A 49 -2.39 3.59 3.65
CA VAL A 49 -3.57 3.78 2.80
C VAL A 49 -4.09 5.20 3.01
N GLY A 50 -4.10 6.00 1.94
CA GLY A 50 -4.63 7.35 1.96
C GLY A 50 -5.33 7.70 0.65
N ASP A 51 -5.96 8.86 0.64
CA ASP A 51 -6.45 9.50 -0.58
C ASP A 51 -5.44 10.55 -1.09
N ALA A 52 -5.74 11.14 -2.24
CA ALA A 52 -4.88 12.17 -2.83
C ALA A 52 -4.65 13.37 -1.88
N SER A 53 -5.63 13.71 -1.03
CA SER A 53 -5.51 14.81 -0.06
C SER A 53 -4.55 14.46 1.08
N ASP A 54 -4.55 13.21 1.54
CA ASP A 54 -3.60 12.72 2.53
C ASP A 54 -2.17 12.78 1.98
N LEU A 55 -2.00 12.37 0.71
CA LEU A 55 -0.70 12.39 0.05
C LEU A 55 -0.20 13.82 -0.17
N THR A 56 -1.07 14.78 -0.51
CA THR A 56 -0.64 16.18 -0.69
C THR A 56 -0.08 16.83 0.57
N ASN A 57 -0.39 16.29 1.75
CA ASN A 57 0.11 16.78 3.03
C ASN A 57 1.40 16.09 3.48
N LEU A 58 1.90 15.12 2.70
CA LEU A 58 3.16 14.46 2.99
C LEU A 58 4.33 15.37 2.66
N GLN A 59 5.21 15.58 3.63
CA GLN A 59 6.51 16.17 3.29
C GLN A 59 7.33 15.17 2.47
N PRO A 60 8.15 15.65 1.52
CA PRO A 60 9.06 14.77 0.78
C PRO A 60 9.92 13.96 1.75
N THR A 61 9.82 12.63 1.68
CA THR A 61 10.60 11.73 2.53
C THR A 61 11.74 11.10 1.73
N ASN A 62 12.93 11.04 2.34
CA ASN A 62 14.08 10.33 1.76
C ASN A 62 14.07 8.83 2.08
N TYR A 63 13.20 8.38 3.00
CA TYR A 63 13.13 6.99 3.42
C TYR A 63 12.19 6.17 2.52
N PRO A 64 12.45 4.85 2.36
CA PRO A 64 11.57 3.97 1.61
C PRO A 64 10.21 3.77 2.28
N ILE A 65 9.13 3.96 1.54
CA ILE A 65 7.76 3.82 2.04
C ILE A 65 6.92 3.05 1.02
N ASN A 66 5.93 2.30 1.49
CA ASN A 66 4.89 1.72 0.66
C ASN A 66 3.58 2.49 0.87
N LEU A 67 3.02 3.02 -0.21
CA LEU A 67 1.79 3.80 -0.21
C LEU A 67 0.73 3.11 -1.07
N LEU A 68 -0.52 3.22 -0.64
CA LEU A 68 -1.69 3.00 -1.48
C LEU A 68 -2.49 4.30 -1.50
N CYS A 69 -2.68 4.88 -2.69
CA CYS A 69 -3.42 6.11 -2.86
C CYS A 69 -4.70 5.89 -3.66
N ILE A 70 -5.80 6.43 -3.14
CA ILE A 70 -7.12 6.43 -3.76
C ILE A 70 -7.33 7.71 -4.57
N ASN A 71 -7.94 7.57 -5.74
CA ASN A 71 -8.42 8.64 -6.62
C ASN A 71 -7.34 9.61 -7.05
N TYR A 72 -6.14 9.09 -7.35
CA TYR A 72 -5.01 9.96 -7.63
C TYR A 72 -4.78 10.22 -9.13
N HIS A 73 -5.36 11.31 -9.61
CA HIS A 73 -5.17 11.83 -10.97
C HIS A 73 -3.87 12.67 -11.17
N LYS A 74 -3.06 12.94 -10.12
CA LYS A 74 -1.85 13.81 -10.16
C LYS A 74 -0.62 13.26 -9.39
N ALA A 75 -0.45 11.93 -9.31
CA ALA A 75 0.47 11.26 -8.35
C ALA A 75 1.95 11.17 -8.69
N SER A 76 2.44 11.90 -9.69
CA SER A 76 3.83 11.74 -10.11
C SER A 76 4.84 12.38 -9.14
N ALA A 77 4.38 13.30 -8.29
CA ALA A 77 5.13 14.13 -7.34
C ALA A 77 5.91 13.42 -6.20
N TYR A 78 5.27 12.46 -5.53
CA TYR A 78 5.32 12.51 -4.06
C TYR A 78 6.45 11.79 -3.33
N SER A 79 7.29 11.03 -4.03
CA SER A 79 8.58 10.62 -3.44
C SER A 79 9.47 9.99 -4.49
N LYS A 80 10.78 10.27 -4.39
CA LYS A 80 11.79 9.62 -5.22
C LYS A 80 12.05 8.16 -4.80
N ASN A 81 11.63 7.78 -3.59
CA ASN A 81 12.06 6.54 -2.95
C ASN A 81 10.93 5.64 -2.43
N SER A 82 9.66 5.87 -2.82
CA SER A 82 8.53 5.05 -2.36
C SER A 82 7.93 4.20 -3.48
N ASN A 83 7.40 3.05 -3.07
CA ASN A 83 6.53 2.26 -3.91
C ASN A 83 5.09 2.70 -3.67
N ILE A 84 4.32 2.84 -4.75
CA ILE A 84 2.97 3.39 -4.69
C ILE A 84 2.05 2.50 -5.52
N ILE A 85 0.97 2.05 -4.90
CA ILE A 85 -0.21 1.51 -5.59
C ILE A 85 -1.20 2.68 -5.72
N LEU A 86 -1.56 3.02 -6.95
CA LEU A 86 -2.64 3.97 -7.23
C LEU A 86 -3.88 3.17 -7.56
N ILE A 87 -5.01 3.49 -6.93
CA ILE A 87 -6.30 2.92 -7.28
C ILE A 87 -7.31 4.03 -7.57
N ASP A 88 -8.18 3.79 -8.54
CA ASP A 88 -9.30 4.67 -8.87
C ASP A 88 -10.61 3.98 -8.46
N THR A 89 -11.39 4.62 -7.58
CA THR A 89 -12.61 4.05 -7.00
C THR A 89 -13.48 5.11 -6.34
N ASP A 90 -14.79 4.94 -6.43
CA ASP A 90 -15.79 5.72 -5.69
C ASP A 90 -15.81 5.45 -4.17
N LYS A 91 -15.14 4.38 -3.72
CA LYS A 91 -15.08 4.00 -2.30
C LYS A 91 -14.20 4.96 -1.50
N ASN A 92 -14.62 5.22 -0.26
CA ASN A 92 -13.82 5.98 0.68
C ASN A 92 -12.61 5.19 1.20
N LYS A 93 -11.62 5.91 1.75
CA LYS A 93 -10.37 5.29 2.24
C LYS A 93 -10.52 4.28 3.35
N TYR A 94 -11.55 4.42 4.19
CA TYR A 94 -11.81 3.46 5.28
C TYR A 94 -12.29 2.11 4.73
N THR A 95 -13.13 2.15 3.70
CA THR A 95 -13.63 0.95 3.02
C THR A 95 -12.48 0.20 2.35
N ILE A 96 -11.66 0.92 1.58
CA ILE A 96 -10.48 0.36 0.94
C ILE A 96 -9.50 -0.18 1.98
N PHE A 97 -9.25 0.54 3.06
CA PHE A 97 -8.38 0.09 4.14
C PHE A 97 -8.82 -1.27 4.70
N ASN A 98 -10.11 -1.45 5.00
CA ASN A 98 -10.64 -2.72 5.50
C ASN A 98 -10.47 -3.85 4.47
N GLU A 99 -10.79 -3.60 3.20
CA GLU A 99 -10.60 -4.61 2.15
C GLU A 99 -9.14 -5.02 1.98
N ILE A 100 -8.21 -4.06 2.07
CA ILE A 100 -6.77 -4.33 2.00
C ILE A 100 -6.32 -5.15 3.21
N GLN A 101 -6.85 -4.87 4.40
CA GLN A 101 -6.60 -5.71 5.57
C GLN A 101 -7.09 -7.14 5.35
N ASP A 102 -8.29 -7.34 4.82
CA ASP A 102 -8.85 -8.66 4.52
C ASP A 102 -8.00 -9.42 3.49
N ILE A 103 -7.55 -8.75 2.43
CA ILE A 103 -6.66 -9.34 1.41
C ILE A 103 -5.35 -9.78 2.07
N ILE A 104 -4.74 -8.91 2.88
CA ILE A 104 -3.48 -9.22 3.57
C ILE A 104 -3.67 -10.36 4.58
N PHE A 105 -4.79 -10.41 5.28
CA PHE A 105 -5.10 -11.50 6.21
C PHE A 105 -5.27 -12.83 5.47
N LYS A 106 -5.99 -12.85 4.34
CA LYS A 106 -6.15 -14.05 3.49
C LYS A 106 -4.81 -14.53 2.94
N LEU A 107 -4.03 -13.63 2.36
CA LEU A 107 -2.68 -13.95 1.86
C LEU A 107 -1.80 -14.50 2.99
N LYS A 108 -1.94 -13.96 4.21
CA LYS A 108 -1.17 -14.46 5.35
C LYS A 108 -1.57 -15.87 5.79
N ASN A 109 -2.85 -16.21 5.71
CA ASN A 109 -3.34 -17.52 6.11
C ASN A 109 -3.12 -18.60 5.05
N ILE A 110 -3.13 -18.24 3.76
CA ILE A 110 -2.85 -19.19 2.67
C ILE A 110 -1.49 -19.87 2.87
N ASP A 111 -0.44 -19.12 3.23
CA ASP A 111 0.86 -19.73 3.50
C ASP A 111 0.86 -20.60 4.76
N ILE A 112 0.06 -20.30 5.80
CA ILE A 112 -0.03 -21.14 7.00
C ILE A 112 -0.54 -22.55 6.66
N TYR A 113 -1.46 -22.67 5.69
CA TYR A 113 -1.96 -23.98 5.25
C TYR A 113 -0.98 -24.72 4.34
N ILE A 114 -0.16 -24.01 3.56
CA ILE A 114 0.87 -24.65 2.72
C ILE A 114 1.98 -25.26 3.58
N TRP A 115 2.37 -24.60 4.69
CA TRP A 115 3.42 -25.09 5.59
C TRP A 115 2.99 -26.21 6.54
N LYS A 116 1.68 -26.48 6.68
CA LYS A 116 1.17 -27.60 7.50
C LYS A 116 1.02 -28.92 6.75
N ASN A 117 1.27 -28.94 5.44
CA ASN A 117 1.12 -30.12 4.58
C ASN A 117 2.46 -30.68 4.09
N TYR A 118 3.57 -30.39 4.80
CA TYR A 118 4.88 -30.98 4.59
C TYR A 118 5.40 -31.60 5.89
#